data_AF-A0A1W1E1D5-F1
#
_entry.id   AF-A0A1W1E1D5-F1
#
_cell.length_a   1.000
_cell.length_b   1.000
_cell.length_c   1.000
_cell.angle_alpha   90.00
_cell.angle_beta   90.00
_cell.angle_gamma   90.00
#
_symmetry.space_group_name_H-M   'P 1'
#
loop_
_entity.id
_entity.type
_entity.pdbx_description
1 polymer ?
#
loop_
_entity_poly.entity_id
_entity_poly.type
_entity_poly.pdbx_seq_one_letter_code
_entity_poly.pdbx_strand_id
1 'polypeptide(L)'
;MVGKIGSATATMNEIIEYESSLNKSNSAVHIKTLDEIITLSAELKSKNKRVIFTNGCFDLLHAGHVRYLETAKSFGDVLIVGLNADQSVAALKGEGRPINTQSDRAYLLAALEAVDFVVIFDEDTPYNLIKAIKPHVLVKGGDYEGKEVVGQTIVEELKLVQFVKGKSTTKTIEKIQRGQ
;
A
#
# COMPACT_ATOMS: atom_id res chain seq x y z
N MET A 1 -2.22 -56.35 12.91
CA MET A 1 -2.58 -55.15 12.14
C MET A 1 -2.91 -54.07 13.16
N VAL A 2 -1.99 -53.12 13.41
CA VAL A 2 -2.18 -52.07 14.44
C VAL A 2 -2.73 -50.84 13.72
N GLY A 3 -4.04 -50.63 13.79
CA GLY A 3 -4.67 -49.41 13.27
C GLY A 3 -4.33 -48.24 14.20
N LYS A 4 -3.55 -47.27 13.73
CA LYS A 4 -3.39 -45.99 14.44
C LYS A 4 -4.69 -45.20 14.32
N ILE A 5 -5.47 -45.21 15.41
CA ILE A 5 -6.58 -44.29 15.63
C ILE A 5 -5.96 -42.90 15.84
N GLY A 6 -6.29 -41.92 14.99
CA GLY A 6 -5.96 -40.51 15.28
C GLY A 6 -5.50 -39.62 14.13
N SER A 7 -5.50 -40.05 12.86
CA SER A 7 -5.22 -39.15 11.73
C SER A 7 -6.52 -38.69 11.08
N ALA A 8 -6.95 -37.46 11.36
CA ALA A 8 -7.96 -36.77 10.55
C ALA A 8 -7.26 -36.08 9.36
N THR A 9 -7.82 -36.21 8.16
CA THR A 9 -7.32 -35.52 6.97
C THR A 9 -8.24 -34.33 6.72
N ALA A 10 -7.71 -33.11 6.72
CA ALA A 10 -8.48 -31.92 6.35
C ALA A 10 -8.55 -31.82 4.82
N THR A 11 -9.74 -31.55 4.30
CA THR A 11 -9.94 -31.20 2.90
C THR A 11 -9.51 -29.76 2.65
N MET A 12 -9.18 -29.43 1.40
CA MET A 12 -8.83 -28.04 1.06
C MET A 12 -9.98 -27.06 1.34
N ASN A 13 -11.22 -27.53 1.21
CA ASN A 13 -12.39 -26.74 1.55
C ASN A 13 -12.50 -26.46 3.06
N GLU A 14 -12.21 -27.43 3.92
CA GLU A 14 -12.18 -27.22 5.38
C GLU A 14 -11.09 -26.23 5.79
N ILE A 15 -9.94 -26.23 5.09
CA ILE A 15 -8.86 -25.24 5.30
C ILE A 15 -9.33 -23.84 4.88
N ILE A 16 -9.95 -23.72 3.69
CA ILE A 16 -10.46 -22.45 3.16
C ILE A 16 -11.58 -21.88 4.05
N GLU A 17 -12.53 -22.72 4.47
CA GLU A 17 -13.62 -22.31 5.37
C GLU A 17 -13.08 -21.86 6.73
N TYR A 18 -12.07 -22.56 7.26
CA TYR A 18 -11.43 -22.18 8.50
C TYR A 18 -10.67 -20.85 8.39
N GLU A 19 -9.84 -20.66 7.36
CA GLU A 19 -9.16 -19.39 7.10
C GLU A 19 -10.16 -18.23 6.94
N SER A 20 -11.24 -18.45 6.19
CA SER A 20 -12.31 -17.44 6.03
C SER A 20 -13.01 -17.13 7.35
N SER A 21 -13.11 -18.08 8.27
CA SER A 21 -13.74 -17.87 9.59
C SER A 21 -12.86 -17.07 10.55
N LEU A 22 -11.54 -17.16 10.40
CA LEU A 22 -10.56 -16.39 11.16
C LEU A 22 -10.43 -14.95 10.63
N ASN A 23 -10.54 -14.78 9.31
CA ASN A 23 -10.42 -13.49 8.64
C ASN A 23 -11.74 -12.71 8.67
N LYS A 24 -12.17 -12.26 9.86
CA LYS A 24 -13.16 -11.19 9.95
C LYS A 24 -12.53 -9.89 9.45
N SER A 25 -12.76 -9.57 8.18
CA SER A 25 -12.17 -8.40 7.51
C SER A 25 -12.49 -7.11 8.26
N ASN A 26 -11.47 -6.50 8.85
CA ASN A 26 -11.55 -5.16 9.42
C ASN A 26 -10.36 -4.34 8.89
N SER A 27 -10.56 -3.62 7.78
CA SER A 27 -9.50 -2.85 7.14
C SER A 27 -8.91 -1.77 8.04
N ALA A 28 -9.66 -1.27 9.04
CA ALA A 28 -9.17 -0.24 9.95
C ALA A 28 -7.94 -0.70 10.76
N VAL A 29 -7.75 -2.00 10.98
CA VAL A 29 -6.57 -2.52 11.70
C VAL A 29 -5.26 -2.33 10.93
N HIS A 30 -5.33 -2.08 9.62
CA HIS A 30 -4.17 -1.82 8.76
C HIS A 30 -3.87 -0.33 8.65
N ILE A 31 -4.77 0.55 9.10
CA ILE A 31 -4.55 2.00 9.13
C ILE A 31 -3.82 2.33 10.43
N LYS A 32 -2.64 2.96 10.32
CA LYS A 32 -1.76 3.26 11.46
C LYS A 32 -1.50 4.74 11.59
N THR A 33 -1.37 5.18 12.84
CA THR A 33 -0.79 6.48 13.16
C THR A 33 0.73 6.47 12.90
N LEU A 34 1.34 7.65 12.93
CA LEU A 34 2.79 7.78 12.77
C LEU A 34 3.56 7.01 13.85
N ASP A 35 3.16 7.13 15.12
CA ASP A 35 3.84 6.45 16.22
C ASP A 35 3.70 4.93 16.16
N GLU A 36 2.51 4.46 15.79
CA GLU A 36 2.25 3.04 15.59
C GLU A 36 3.10 2.46 14.45
N ILE A 37 3.16 3.13 13.29
CA ILE A 37 3.91 2.60 12.15
C ILE A 37 5.42 2.63 12.38
N ILE A 38 5.92 3.62 13.13
CA ILE A 38 7.34 3.68 13.53
C ILE A 38 7.69 2.49 14.42
N THR A 39 6.88 2.25 15.45
CA THR A 39 7.07 1.14 16.39
C THR A 39 7.01 -0.20 15.65
N LEU A 40 5.96 -0.38 14.84
CA LEU A 40 5.75 -1.60 14.06
C LEU A 40 6.88 -1.86 13.05
N SER A 41 7.36 -0.81 12.37
CA SER A 41 8.46 -0.93 11.42
C SER A 41 9.76 -1.39 12.10
N ALA A 42 10.03 -0.92 13.32
CA ALA A 42 11.17 -1.38 14.11
C ALA A 42 11.04 -2.86 14.52
N GLU A 43 9.85 -3.27 14.96
CA GLU A 43 9.56 -4.66 15.32
C GLU A 43 9.64 -5.62 14.13
N LEU A 44 9.14 -5.21 12.97
CA LEU A 44 9.21 -6.01 11.74
C LEU A 44 10.66 -6.27 11.34
N LYS A 45 11.50 -5.25 11.44
CA LYS A 45 12.94 -5.37 11.15
C LYS A 45 13.67 -6.25 12.15
N SER A 46 13.36 -6.15 13.45
CA SER A 46 13.96 -7.05 14.44
C SER A 46 13.58 -8.52 14.23
N LYS A 47 12.45 -8.76 13.54
CA LYS A 47 12.01 -10.07 13.06
C LYS A 47 12.54 -10.43 11.65
N ASN A 48 13.54 -9.71 11.15
CA ASN A 48 14.14 -9.88 9.82
C ASN A 48 13.14 -9.76 8.65
N LYS A 49 12.06 -8.98 8.81
CA LYS A 49 11.11 -8.71 7.73
C LYS A 49 11.60 -7.57 6.85
N ARG A 50 11.59 -7.79 5.54
CA ARG A 50 11.92 -6.79 4.53
C ARG A 50 10.74 -5.85 4.32
N VAL A 51 10.85 -4.66 4.91
CA VAL A 51 9.88 -3.56 4.78
C VAL A 51 10.07 -2.79 3.46
N ILE A 52 8.98 -2.65 2.72
CA ILE A 52 8.82 -1.89 1.48
C ILE A 52 7.93 -0.69 1.76
N PHE A 53 8.27 0.44 1.15
CA PHE A 53 7.49 1.66 1.23
C PHE A 53 7.19 2.22 -0.15
N THR A 54 5.95 2.67 -0.34
CA THR A 54 5.55 3.53 -1.45
C THR A 54 4.66 4.64 -0.89
N ASN A 55 4.47 5.72 -1.64
CA ASN A 55 3.47 6.72 -1.30
C ASN A 55 2.71 7.21 -2.52
N GLY A 56 1.56 7.82 -2.28
CA GLY A 56 0.77 8.45 -3.31
C GLY A 56 -0.58 8.96 -2.82
N CYS A 57 -1.32 9.57 -3.74
CA CYS A 57 -2.65 10.10 -3.48
C CYS A 57 -3.74 9.01 -3.52
N PHE A 58 -3.66 8.07 -4.48
CA PHE A 58 -4.59 6.95 -4.64
C PHE A 58 -6.09 7.33 -4.64
N ASP A 59 -6.43 8.45 -5.27
CA ASP A 59 -7.78 9.02 -5.17
C ASP A 59 -8.89 8.13 -5.75
N LEU A 60 -8.85 7.86 -7.06
CA LEU A 60 -9.72 6.87 -7.69
C LEU A 60 -8.90 5.65 -8.04
N LEU A 61 -9.13 4.56 -7.32
CA LEU A 61 -8.48 3.28 -7.58
C LEU A 61 -8.86 2.71 -8.94
N HIS A 62 -7.90 2.04 -9.56
CA HIS A 62 -8.08 1.30 -10.80
C HIS A 62 -7.04 0.18 -10.86
N ALA A 63 -7.21 -0.76 -11.79
CA ALA A 63 -6.32 -1.92 -11.95
C ALA A 63 -4.82 -1.57 -12.06
N GLY A 64 -4.48 -0.37 -12.58
CA GLY A 64 -3.10 0.11 -12.59
C GLY A 64 -2.49 0.31 -11.20
N HIS A 65 -3.27 0.77 -10.20
CA HIS A 65 -2.80 0.92 -8.82
C HIS A 65 -2.64 -0.45 -8.16
N VAL A 66 -3.61 -1.36 -8.38
CA VAL A 66 -3.55 -2.71 -7.81
C VAL A 66 -2.29 -3.44 -8.28
N ARG A 67 -2.06 -3.49 -9.60
CA ARG A 67 -0.84 -4.11 -10.16
C ARG A 67 0.45 -3.45 -9.72
N TYR A 68 0.45 -2.12 -9.56
CA TYR A 68 1.59 -1.39 -9.02
C TYR A 68 1.89 -1.81 -7.57
N LEU A 69 0.88 -1.90 -6.72
CA LEU A 69 1.01 -2.29 -5.31
C LEU A 69 1.40 -3.78 -5.18
N GLU A 70 0.82 -4.67 -5.98
CA GLU A 70 1.23 -6.09 -6.05
C GLU A 70 2.71 -6.22 -6.43
N THR A 71 3.15 -5.47 -7.44
CA THR A 71 4.57 -5.45 -7.84
C THR A 71 5.45 -4.89 -6.72
N ALA A 72 5.02 -3.80 -6.07
CA ALA A 72 5.75 -3.22 -4.93
C ALA A 72 5.91 -4.24 -3.79
N LYS A 73 4.81 -4.91 -3.41
CA LYS A 73 4.79 -5.96 -2.38
C LYS A 73 5.74 -7.11 -2.71
N SER A 74 5.88 -7.49 -3.99
CA SER A 74 6.78 -8.57 -4.41
C SER A 74 8.27 -8.35 -4.09
N PHE A 75 8.69 -7.12 -3.75
CA PHE A 75 10.08 -6.81 -3.40
C PHE A 75 10.44 -7.15 -1.94
N GLY A 76 9.49 -7.64 -1.13
CA GLY A 76 9.80 -8.24 0.17
C GLY A 76 8.55 -8.63 0.97
N ASP A 77 8.57 -8.43 2.29
CA ASP A 77 7.62 -9.06 3.19
C ASP A 77 6.44 -8.17 3.58
N VAL A 78 6.66 -6.85 3.72
CA VAL A 78 5.64 -5.93 4.27
C VAL A 78 5.63 -4.62 3.48
N LEU A 79 4.51 -4.32 2.82
CA LEU A 79 4.26 -3.08 2.12
C LEU A 79 3.53 -2.08 3.01
N ILE A 80 4.19 -0.95 3.26
CA ILE A 80 3.62 0.22 3.91
C ILE A 80 3.34 1.28 2.83
N VAL A 81 2.11 1.79 2.82
CA VAL A 81 1.70 2.87 1.90
C VAL A 81 1.54 4.17 2.67
N GLY A 82 2.38 5.15 2.34
CA GLY A 82 2.19 6.55 2.73
C GLY A 82 1.07 7.18 1.88
N LEU A 83 -0.01 7.59 2.52
CA LEU A 83 -1.14 8.24 1.87
C LEU A 83 -1.09 9.76 2.12
N ASN A 84 -1.06 10.56 1.05
CA ASN A 84 -1.15 12.01 1.18
C ASN A 84 -2.51 12.42 1.80
N ALA A 85 -2.48 13.30 2.80
CA ALA A 85 -3.66 13.95 3.38
C ALA A 85 -4.40 14.81 2.35
N ASP A 86 -5.66 15.14 2.63
CA ASP A 86 -6.50 15.88 1.68
C ASP A 86 -5.90 17.26 1.32
N GLN A 87 -5.34 17.97 2.29
CA GLN A 87 -4.69 19.27 2.08
C GLN A 87 -3.45 19.15 1.19
N SER A 88 -2.60 18.14 1.43
CA SER A 88 -1.41 17.86 0.61
C SER A 88 -1.80 17.55 -0.84
N VAL A 89 -2.87 16.78 -1.05
CA VAL A 89 -3.37 16.49 -2.40
C VAL A 89 -3.93 17.74 -3.09
N ALA A 90 -4.71 18.55 -2.37
CA ALA A 90 -5.28 19.78 -2.92
C ALA A 90 -4.18 20.76 -3.36
N ALA A 91 -3.14 20.94 -2.54
CA ALA A 91 -1.97 21.76 -2.89
C ALA A 91 -1.23 21.23 -4.14
N LEU A 92 -1.13 19.90 -4.29
CA LEU A 92 -0.42 19.28 -5.41
C LEU A 92 -1.22 19.21 -6.71
N LYS A 93 -2.55 19.10 -6.64
CA LYS A 93 -3.42 18.78 -7.80
C LYS A 93 -4.41 19.89 -8.15
N GLY A 94 -4.58 20.89 -7.30
CA GLY A 94 -5.49 22.01 -7.50
C GLY A 94 -6.92 21.74 -7.04
N GLU A 95 -7.78 22.71 -7.31
CA GLU A 95 -9.17 22.74 -6.86
C GLU A 95 -9.98 21.53 -7.35
N GLY A 96 -10.85 20.98 -6.49
CA GLY A 96 -11.67 19.81 -6.79
C GLY A 96 -10.97 18.45 -6.59
N ARG A 97 -9.80 18.43 -5.94
CA ARG A 97 -9.03 17.21 -5.61
C ARG A 97 -8.60 17.21 -4.14
N PRO A 98 -8.60 16.07 -3.44
CA PRO A 98 -9.06 14.75 -3.91
C PRO A 98 -10.58 14.67 -4.04
N ILE A 99 -11.08 13.67 -4.78
CA ILE A 99 -12.51 13.37 -4.86
C ILE A 99 -12.97 12.62 -3.61
N ASN A 100 -12.18 11.64 -3.18
CA ASN A 100 -12.42 10.86 -1.97
C ASN A 100 -11.62 11.41 -0.79
N THR A 101 -12.23 11.42 0.40
CA THR A 101 -11.55 11.85 1.62
C THR A 101 -10.35 10.95 1.92
N GLN A 102 -9.38 11.46 2.69
CA GLN A 102 -8.21 10.68 3.10
C GLN A 102 -8.59 9.41 3.86
N SER A 103 -9.67 9.47 4.64
CA SER A 103 -10.21 8.33 5.39
C SER A 103 -10.72 7.24 4.44
N ASP A 104 -11.50 7.62 3.43
CA ASP A 104 -12.02 6.66 2.44
C ASP A 104 -10.90 6.04 1.61
N ARG A 105 -9.95 6.87 1.16
CA ARG A 105 -8.77 6.41 0.40
C ARG A 105 -7.92 5.46 1.24
N ALA A 106 -7.72 5.74 2.51
CA ALA A 106 -7.00 4.86 3.42
C ALA A 106 -7.71 3.52 3.61
N TYR A 107 -9.04 3.55 3.81
CA TYR A 107 -9.84 2.36 3.99
C TYR A 107 -9.83 1.46 2.76
N LEU A 108 -9.96 2.06 1.57
CA LEU A 108 -9.88 1.34 0.29
C LEU A 108 -8.51 0.70 0.07
N LEU A 109 -7.42 1.42 0.36
CA LEU A 109 -6.06 0.87 0.26
C LEU A 109 -5.83 -0.27 1.26
N ALA A 110 -6.28 -0.10 2.51
CA ALA A 110 -6.17 -1.08 3.57
C ALA A 110 -6.98 -2.37 3.31
N ALA A 111 -7.92 -2.34 2.37
CA ALA A 111 -8.66 -3.52 1.93
C ALA A 111 -7.96 -4.29 0.80
N LEU A 112 -6.90 -3.75 0.21
CA LEU A 112 -6.16 -4.43 -0.86
C LEU A 112 -5.20 -5.46 -0.26
N GLU A 113 -5.24 -6.69 -0.76
CA GLU A 113 -4.41 -7.81 -0.29
C GLU A 113 -2.90 -7.49 -0.31
N ALA A 114 -2.43 -6.71 -1.27
CA ALA A 114 -1.03 -6.33 -1.38
C ALA A 114 -0.55 -5.34 -0.30
N VAL A 115 -1.46 -4.65 0.40
CA VAL A 115 -1.15 -3.56 1.34
C VAL A 115 -1.27 -4.06 2.77
N ASP A 116 -0.16 -4.07 3.51
CA ASP A 116 -0.18 -4.47 4.92
C ASP A 116 -0.55 -3.32 5.85
N PHE A 117 -0.03 -2.12 5.57
CA PHE A 117 -0.30 -0.93 6.38
C PHE A 117 -0.45 0.34 5.55
N VAL A 118 -1.33 1.22 6.01
CA VAL A 118 -1.52 2.57 5.46
C VAL A 118 -1.24 3.58 6.56
N VAL A 119 -0.47 4.62 6.24
CA VAL A 119 -0.21 5.75 7.13
C VAL A 119 -0.49 7.05 6.38
N ILE A 120 -1.32 7.91 6.96
CA ILE A 120 -1.62 9.22 6.38
C ILE A 120 -0.54 10.22 6.82
N PHE A 121 -0.05 11.04 5.89
CA PHE A 121 0.88 12.13 6.17
C PHE A 121 0.44 13.42 5.45
N ASP A 122 0.67 14.58 6.06
CA ASP A 122 0.24 15.89 5.59
C ASP A 122 1.37 16.75 5.00
N GLU A 123 2.61 16.34 5.19
CA GLU A 123 3.81 17.02 4.70
C GLU A 123 3.89 17.05 3.16
N ASP A 124 4.53 18.07 2.60
CA ASP A 124 4.69 18.25 1.15
C ASP A 124 5.41 17.08 0.48
N THR A 125 6.33 16.46 1.22
CA THR A 125 7.11 15.31 0.74
C THR A 125 7.11 14.21 1.79
N PRO A 126 7.20 12.94 1.39
CA PRO A 126 7.23 11.82 2.33
C PRO A 126 8.57 11.67 3.04
N TYR A 127 9.49 12.63 2.94
CA TYR A 127 10.88 12.49 3.41
C TYR A 127 10.97 12.15 4.89
N ASN A 128 10.24 12.88 5.74
CA ASN A 128 10.25 12.65 7.19
C ASN A 128 9.64 11.29 7.53
N LEU A 129 8.54 10.92 6.89
CA LEU A 129 7.93 9.61 7.05
C LEU A 129 8.88 8.48 6.63
N ILE A 130 9.56 8.60 5.49
CA ILE A 130 10.57 7.63 5.03
C ILE A 130 11.73 7.57 6.03
N LYS A 131 12.20 8.71 6.54
CA LYS A 131 13.27 8.80 7.55
C LYS A 131 12.88 8.16 8.87
N ALA A 132 11.62 8.23 9.26
CA ALA A 132 11.10 7.63 10.49
C ALA A 132 10.94 6.10 10.33
N ILE A 133 10.33 5.65 9.23
CA ILE A 133 10.12 4.22 8.92
C ILE A 133 11.44 3.51 8.58
N LYS A 134 12.36 4.20 7.90
CA LYS A 134 13.62 3.68 7.34
C LYS A 134 13.42 2.41 6.48
N PRO A 135 12.53 2.38 5.49
CA PRO A 135 12.24 1.17 4.73
C PRO A 135 13.49 0.64 4.02
N HIS A 136 13.57 -0.67 3.78
CA HIS A 136 14.67 -1.25 3.00
C HIS A 136 14.52 -0.87 1.53
N VAL A 137 13.28 -0.95 1.02
CA VAL A 137 12.97 -0.68 -0.38
C VAL A 137 11.99 0.49 -0.49
N LEU A 138 12.36 1.51 -1.26
CA LEU A 138 11.45 2.56 -1.73
C LEU A 138 10.96 2.22 -3.13
N VAL A 139 9.66 2.21 -3.35
CA VAL A 139 9.06 1.95 -4.67
C VAL A 139 8.40 3.22 -5.19
N LYS A 140 8.66 3.54 -6.46
CA LYS A 140 8.04 4.65 -7.21
C LYS A 140 7.58 4.19 -8.58
N GLY A 141 6.69 4.99 -9.18
CA GLY A 141 6.28 4.81 -10.57
C GLY A 141 7.43 5.07 -11.54
N GLY A 142 7.32 4.50 -12.75
CA GLY A 142 8.28 4.69 -13.84
C GLY A 142 8.35 6.14 -14.34
N ASP A 143 7.42 7.01 -13.95
CA ASP A 143 7.45 8.45 -14.22
C ASP A 143 8.59 9.20 -13.49
N TYR A 144 9.26 8.54 -12.55
CA TYR A 144 10.47 9.02 -11.86
C TYR A 144 11.78 8.58 -12.53
N GLU A 145 11.73 7.86 -13.64
CA GLU A 145 12.94 7.49 -14.38
C GLU A 145 13.71 8.75 -14.83
N GLY A 146 14.99 8.83 -14.46
CA GLY A 146 15.84 10.01 -14.70
C GLY A 146 15.54 11.23 -13.84
N LYS A 147 14.69 11.11 -12.80
CA LYS A 147 14.37 12.19 -11.86
C LYS A 147 14.90 11.88 -10.47
N GLU A 148 15.12 12.94 -9.68
CA GLU A 148 15.42 12.78 -8.26
C GLU A 148 14.20 12.25 -7.51
N VAL A 149 14.40 11.17 -6.76
CA VAL A 149 13.35 10.59 -5.91
C VAL A 149 13.59 11.00 -4.46
N VAL A 150 12.61 11.70 -3.88
CA VAL A 150 12.63 12.04 -2.45
C VAL A 150 12.75 10.77 -1.60
N GLY A 151 13.78 10.73 -0.73
CA GLY A 151 14.05 9.62 0.17
C GLY A 151 14.98 8.55 -0.39
N GLN A 152 15.43 8.64 -1.65
CA GLN A 152 16.31 7.62 -2.25
C GLN A 152 17.66 7.46 -1.55
N THR A 153 18.17 8.52 -0.91
CA THR A 153 19.48 8.52 -0.24
C THR A 153 19.45 7.93 1.17
N ILE A 154 18.26 7.66 1.70
CA ILE A 154 18.05 7.19 3.08
C ILE A 154 17.41 5.80 3.14
N VAL A 155 17.40 5.10 2.00
CA VAL A 155 16.91 3.72 1.84
C VAL A 155 18.00 2.87 1.20
N GLU A 156 17.91 1.55 1.35
CA GLU A 156 18.91 0.63 0.79
C GLU A 156 18.72 0.44 -0.71
N GLU A 157 17.47 0.42 -1.17
CA GLU A 157 17.13 0.14 -2.56
C GLU A 157 15.97 1.01 -3.05
N LEU A 158 16.12 1.57 -4.25
CA LEU A 158 15.04 2.22 -5.01
C LEU A 158 14.58 1.30 -6.14
N LYS A 159 13.27 1.05 -6.24
CA LYS A 159 12.65 0.34 -7.36
C LYS A 159 11.70 1.25 -8.12
N LEU A 160 11.83 1.27 -9.44
CA LEU A 160 10.90 1.95 -10.34
C LEU A 160 10.01 0.91 -11.02
N VAL A 161 8.69 1.06 -10.88
CA VAL A 161 7.68 0.16 -11.43
C VAL A 161 6.93 0.87 -12.56
N GLN A 162 6.96 0.27 -13.74
CA GLN A 162 6.28 0.82 -14.90
C GLN A 162 4.75 0.75 -14.74
N PHE A 163 4.07 1.87 -15.03
CA PHE A 163 2.62 1.91 -14.93
C PHE A 163 1.94 1.14 -16.07
N VAL A 164 0.76 0.60 -15.76
CA VAL A 164 -0.10 -0.05 -16.76
C VAL A 164 -0.63 0.99 -17.74
N LYS A 165 -0.27 0.84 -19.02
CA LYS A 165 -0.68 1.74 -20.10
C LYS A 165 -2.21 1.90 -20.13
N GLY A 166 -2.66 3.16 -20.26
CA GLY A 166 -4.08 3.49 -20.45
C GLY A 166 -4.93 3.54 -19.17
N LYS A 167 -4.35 3.36 -17.98
CA LYS A 167 -5.04 3.52 -16.70
C LYS A 167 -4.51 4.76 -15.96
N SER A 168 -5.41 5.69 -15.63
CA SER A 168 -5.10 6.85 -14.79
C SER A 168 -6.41 7.45 -14.26
N THR A 169 -6.43 7.93 -13.03
CA THR A 169 -7.56 8.65 -12.44
C THR A 169 -8.04 9.81 -13.32
N THR A 170 -7.13 10.62 -13.87
CA THR A 170 -7.47 11.75 -14.75
C THR A 170 -8.27 11.31 -15.97
N LYS A 171 -7.80 10.30 -16.72
CA LYS A 171 -8.54 9.76 -17.87
C LYS A 171 -9.90 9.18 -17.51
N THR A 172 -10.06 8.61 -16.30
CA THR A 172 -11.37 8.14 -15.84
C THR A 172 -12.34 9.32 -15.66
N ILE A 173 -11.88 10.40 -15.05
CA ILE A 173 -12.68 11.61 -14.85
C ILE A 173 -13.04 12.27 -16.18
N GLU A 174 -12.07 12.39 -17.10
CA GLU A 174 -12.31 12.92 -18.45
C GLU A 174 -13.34 12.08 -19.23
N LYS A 175 -13.42 10.77 -19.02
CA LYS A 175 -14.45 9.93 -19.63
C LYS A 175 -15.82 10.22 -19.04
N ILE A 176 -15.92 10.29 -17.71
CA ILE A 176 -17.17 10.61 -17.00
C ILE A 176 -17.69 11.98 -17.44
N GLN A 177 -16.83 13.01 -17.50
CA GLN A 177 -17.20 14.36 -17.94
C GLN A 177 -17.66 14.41 -19.41
N ARG A 178 -17.20 13.48 -20.24
CA ARG A 178 -17.63 13.33 -21.64
C ARG A 178 -18.87 12.43 -21.81
N GLY A 179 -19.40 11.86 -20.73
CA GLY A 179 -20.53 10.91 -20.79
C GLY A 179 -20.19 9.59 -21.47
N GLN A 180 -18.93 9.15 -21.40
CA GLN A 180 -18.42 7.92 -22.03
C GLN A 180 -18.12 6.81 -21.02
#